data_AF-F4BTI1-F1
#
_entry.id   AF-F4BTI1-F1
#
_cell.length_a   1.000
_cell.length_b   1.000
_cell.length_c   1.000
_cell.angle_alpha   90.00
_cell.angle_beta   90.00
_cell.angle_gamma   90.00
#
_symmetry.space_group_name_H-M   'P 1'
#
loop_
_entity.id
_entity.type
_entity.pdbx_description
1 polymer ?
#
loop_
_entity_poly.entity_id
_entity_poly.type
_entity_poly.pdbx_seq_one_letter_code
_entity_poly.pdbx_strand_id
1 'polypeptide(L)'
;MADLVSMQPNLKLDLFIVAPDERREKVFYEINRPAFARLKPPLPKICRFIPYLELKKEVEQIGNRIRYMRPEFISEIAESCEPDYT
;
A
#
# COMPACT_ATOMS: atom_id res chain seq x y z
N MET A 1 -6.48 9.74 3.52
CA MET A 1 -6.45 8.34 4.03
C MET A 1 -6.36 8.31 5.56
N ALA A 2 -5.57 9.18 6.17
CA ALA A 2 -5.48 9.28 7.63
C ALA A 2 -6.81 9.60 8.33
N ASP A 3 -7.66 10.46 7.74
CA ASP A 3 -8.96 10.83 8.34
C ASP A 3 -9.89 9.63 8.49
N LEU A 4 -9.92 8.76 7.48
CA LEU A 4 -10.78 7.57 7.46
C LEU A 4 -10.33 6.53 8.51
N VAL A 5 -9.02 6.32 8.62
CA VAL A 5 -8.42 5.45 9.65
C VAL A 5 -8.66 6.03 11.05
N SER A 6 -8.62 7.36 11.19
CA SER A 6 -8.86 8.05 12.47
C SER A 6 -10.32 7.98 12.93
N MET A 7 -11.28 8.07 12.00
CA MET A 7 -12.72 8.02 12.33
C MET A 7 -13.21 6.59 12.60
N GLN A 8 -12.58 5.57 12.03
CA GLN A 8 -13.01 4.17 12.15
C GLN A 8 -11.80 3.27 12.51
N PRO A 9 -11.33 3.28 13.78
CA PRO A 9 -10.14 2.54 14.21
C PRO A 9 -10.31 1.02 14.16
N ASN A 10 -11.55 0.52 14.08
CA ASN A 10 -11.85 -0.91 13.97
C ASN A 10 -11.83 -1.45 12.53
N LEU A 11 -11.45 -0.61 11.56
CA LEU A 11 -11.45 -0.96 10.15
C LEU A 11 -10.22 -1.81 9.82
N LYS A 12 -10.42 -3.13 9.65
CA LYS A 12 -9.39 -4.06 9.16
C LYS A 12 -9.43 -4.07 7.62
N LEU A 13 -8.77 -3.10 7.01
CA LEU A 13 -8.57 -3.06 5.56
C LEU A 13 -7.07 -2.95 5.26
N ASP A 14 -6.60 -3.78 4.32
CA ASP A 14 -5.26 -3.62 3.75
C ASP A 14 -5.29 -2.44 2.77
N LEU A 15 -4.46 -1.43 3.03
CA LEU A 15 -4.38 -0.23 2.21
C LEU A 15 -3.20 -0.35 1.26
N PHE A 16 -3.42 0.01 -0.01
CA PHE A 16 -2.39 -0.01 -1.04
C PHE A 16 -2.34 1.34 -1.75
N ILE A 17 -1.13 1.89 -1.91
CA ILE A 17 -0.88 3.08 -2.72
C ILE A 17 -0.19 2.66 -4.00
N VAL A 18 -0.84 2.91 -5.13
CA VAL A 18 -0.23 2.72 -6.44
C VAL A 18 0.36 4.04 -6.90
N ALA A 19 1.66 4.08 -7.17
CA ALA A 19 2.30 5.25 -7.80
C ALA A 19 3.49 4.83 -8.69
N PRO A 20 3.95 5.74 -9.58
CA PRO A 20 5.20 5.53 -10.31
C PRO A 20 6.40 5.38 -9.36
N ASP A 21 7.39 4.60 -9.78
CA ASP A 21 8.63 4.32 -9.02
C ASP A 21 9.37 5.61 -8.61
N GLU A 22 9.36 6.63 -9.47
CA GLU A 22 9.96 7.95 -9.18
C GLU A 22 9.36 8.63 -7.95
N ARG A 23 8.11 8.29 -7.60
CA ARG A 23 7.40 8.85 -6.44
C ARG A 23 7.50 7.96 -5.20
N ARG A 24 8.16 6.80 -5.28
CA ARG A 24 8.31 5.84 -4.18
C ARG A 24 8.85 6.53 -2.93
N GLU A 25 10.00 7.20 -3.01
CA GLU A 25 10.61 7.87 -1.86
C GLU A 25 9.67 8.91 -1.23
N LYS A 26 8.96 9.67 -2.06
CA LYS A 26 8.00 10.67 -1.58
C LYS A 26 6.83 10.00 -0.86
N VAL A 27 6.31 8.89 -1.38
CA VAL A 27 5.22 8.14 -0.73
C VAL A 27 5.67 7.59 0.62
N PHE A 28 6.86 6.98 0.68
CA PHE A 28 7.42 6.47 1.93
C PHE A 28 7.64 7.59 2.95
N TYR A 29 8.13 8.75 2.52
CA TYR A 29 8.29 9.92 3.40
C TYR A 29 6.95 10.41 3.95
N GLU A 30 5.91 10.50 3.11
CA GLU A 30 4.57 10.93 3.55
C GLU A 30 3.94 9.94 4.53
N ILE A 31 4.04 8.63 4.26
CA ILE A 31 3.47 7.58 5.14
C ILE A 31 4.17 7.57 6.50
N ASN A 32 5.50 7.73 6.51
CA ASN A 32 6.31 7.71 7.72
C ASN A 32 6.28 9.02 8.52
N ARG A 33 5.41 9.97 8.16
CA ARG A 33 5.23 11.18 8.97
C ARG A 33 4.80 10.82 10.40
N PRO A 34 5.34 11.52 11.41
CA PRO A 34 5.06 11.25 12.81
C PRO A 34 3.58 11.41 13.17
N ALA A 35 2.82 12.22 12.41
CA ALA A 35 1.37 12.33 12.56
C ALA A 35 0.64 11.00 12.32
N PHE A 36 1.11 10.19 11.36
CA PHE A 36 0.47 8.93 10.98
C PHE A 36 1.00 7.71 11.76
N ALA A 37 2.23 7.79 12.27
CA ALA A 37 2.78 6.80 13.19
C ALA A 37 2.03 6.76 14.53
N ARG A 38 1.43 7.88 14.96
CA ARG A 38 0.66 7.99 16.20
C ARG A 38 -0.79 7.49 16.08
N LEU A 39 -1.24 7.11 14.89
CA LEU A 39 -2.57 6.54 14.69
C LEU A 39 -2.65 5.13 15.28
N LYS A 40 -3.86 4.72 15.68
CA LYS A 40 -4.15 3.37 16.16
C LYS A 40 -5.15 2.72 15.20
N PRO A 41 -4.73 1.82 14.29
CA PRO A 41 -3.36 1.33 14.05
C PRO A 41 -2.45 2.32 13.29
N PRO A 42 -1.10 2.20 13.39
CA PRO A 42 -0.17 3.06 12.66
C PRO A 42 -0.31 2.89 11.15
N LEU A 43 -0.38 4.00 10.41
CA LEU A 43 -0.52 3.98 8.95
C LEU A 43 0.61 3.21 8.23
N PRO A 44 1.90 3.33 8.63
CA PRO A 44 2.99 2.58 7.98
C PRO A 44 2.84 1.06 8.04
N LYS A 45 2.10 0.55 9.03
CA LYS A 45 1.89 -0.87 9.25
C LYS A 45 0.76 -1.47 8.41
N ILE A 46 -0.23 -0.64 8.05
CA ILE A 46 -1.42 -1.07 7.31
C ILE A 46 -1.36 -0.68 5.83
N CYS A 47 -0.51 0.28 5.48
CA CYS A 47 -0.38 0.81 4.14
C CYS A 47 0.85 0.23 3.45
N ARG A 48 0.65 -0.35 2.26
CA ARG A 48 1.73 -0.85 1.41
C ARG A 48 1.82 -0.05 0.13
N PHE A 49 3.01 -0.02 -0.46
CA PHE A 49 3.26 0.65 -1.73
C PHE A 49 3.28 -0.37 -2.86
N ILE A 50 2.69 -0.02 -4.00
CA ILE A 50 2.71 -0.84 -5.21
C ILE A 50 3.28 0.01 -6.35
N PRO A 51 4.42 -0.41 -6.95
CA PRO A 51 4.93 0.21 -8.16
C PRO A 51 3.94 0.06 -9.32
N TYR A 52 3.60 1.17 -9.97
CA TYR A 52 2.68 1.16 -11.11
C TYR A 52 3.20 0.29 -12.27
N LEU A 53 4.51 0.30 -12.51
CA LEU A 53 5.12 -0.46 -13.59
C LEU A 53 4.95 -1.97 -13.40
N GLU A 54 5.08 -2.43 -12.15
CA GLU A 54 4.97 -3.84 -11.77
C GLU A 54 3.52 -4.31 -11.82
N LEU A 55 2.59 -3.52 -11.27
CA LEU A 55 1.16 -3.78 -11.39
C LEU A 55 0.73 -3.90 -12.85
N LYS A 56 1.22 -3.02 -13.73
CA LYS A 56 0.90 -3.07 -15.16
C LYS A 56 1.40 -4.36 -15.81
N LYS A 57 2.65 -4.76 -15.55
CA LYS A 57 3.23 -6.00 -16.08
C LYS A 57 2.42 -7.23 -15.66
N GLU A 58 2.06 -7.33 -14.38
CA GLU A 58 1.26 -8.44 -13.86
C GLU A 58 -0.12 -8.50 -14.52
N VAL A 59 -0.79 -7.35 -14.63
CA VAL A 59 -2.10 -7.27 -15.30
C VAL A 59 -2.01 -7.66 -16.78
N GLU A 60 -0.95 -7.27 -17.49
CA GLU A 60 -0.71 -7.66 -18.88
C GLU A 60 -0.42 -9.16 -19.03
N GLN A 61 0.32 -9.77 -18.10
CA GLN A 61 0.59 -11.21 -18.08
C GLN A 61 -0.67 -12.05 -17.81
N ILE A 62 -1.50 -11.62 -16.85
CA ILE A 62 -2.75 -12.30 -16.51
C ILE A 62 -3.81 -12.09 -17.62
N GLY A 63 -3.79 -10.92 -18.26
CA GLY A 63 -4.67 -10.53 -19.34
C GLY A 63 -6.16 -10.62 -18.96
N ASN A 64 -6.97 -11.15 -19.87
CA ASN A 64 -8.44 -11.22 -19.70
C ASN A 64 -8.89 -12.14 -18.54
N ARG A 65 -8.00 -12.95 -17.97
CA ARG A 65 -8.31 -13.87 -16.86
C ARG A 65 -8.41 -13.18 -15.51
N ILE A 66 -8.01 -11.91 -15.42
CA ILE A 66 -7.97 -11.16 -14.16
C ILE A 66 -9.33 -11.06 -13.47
N ARG A 67 -10.41 -11.09 -14.24
CA ARG A 67 -11.80 -11.08 -13.74
C ARG A 67 -12.17 -12.29 -12.88
N TYR A 68 -11.45 -13.40 -13.05
CA TYR A 68 -11.73 -14.66 -12.37
C TYR A 68 -10.70 -14.96 -11.26
N MET A 69 -9.69 -14.11 -11.12
CA MET A 69 -8.59 -14.31 -10.20
C MET A 69 -8.86 -13.62 -8.87
N ARG A 70 -8.40 -14.21 -7.78
CA ARG A 70 -8.40 -13.55 -6.47
C ARG A 70 -7.27 -12.51 -6.44
N PRO A 71 -7.45 -11.37 -5.77
CA PRO A 71 -6.46 -10.27 -5.71
C PRO A 71 -5.24 -10.60 -4.84
N GLU A 72 -4.88 -11.87 -4.69
CA GLU A 72 -3.80 -12.35 -3.82
C GLU A 72 -2.44 -11.84 -4.33
N PHE A 73 -2.27 -11.76 -5.65
CA PHE A 73 -1.09 -11.20 -6.31
C PHE A 73 -0.79 -9.75 -5.91
N ILE A 74 -1.82 -8.97 -5.53
CA ILE A 74 -1.65 -7.58 -5.08
C ILE A 74 -0.83 -7.54 -3.79
N SER A 75 -1.00 -8.54 -2.92
CA SER A 75 -0.21 -8.65 -1.70
C SER A 75 1.25 -9.04 -1.95
N GLU A 76 1.52 -9.71 -3.07
CA GLU A 76 2.87 -10.17 -3.45
C GLU A 76 3.72 -9.04 -4.06
N ILE A 77 3.11 -8.19 -4.89
CA ILE A 77 3.78 -7.01 -5.49
C ILE A 77 3.90 -5.83 -4.52
N ALA A 78 3.27 -5.91 -3.35
CA ALA A 78 3.19 -4.80 -2.43
C ALA A 78 4.44 -4.72 -1.54
N GLU A 79 5.15 -3.61 -1.64
CA GLU A 79 6.27 -3.27 -0.76
C GLU A 79 5.77 -2.78 0.60
N SER A 80 6.40 -3.25 1.68
CA SER A 80 6.13 -2.75 3.03
C SER A 80 6.66 -1.33 3.18
N CYS A 81 5.86 -0.45 3.80
CA CYS A 81 6.25 0.90 4.14
C CYS A 81 6.74 1.03 5.60
N GLU A 82 6.83 -0.08 6.33
CA GLU A 82 7.36 -0.08 7.70
C GLU A 82 8.85 0.31 7.69
N PRO A 83 9.26 1.31 8.50
CA PRO A 83 10.66 1.67 8.62
C PRO A 83 11.39 0.58 9.41
N ASP A 84 12.46 0.02 8.84
CA ASP A 84 13.37 -0.90 9.53
C ASP A 84 14.12 -0.14 10.63
N TYR A 85 13.62 -0.21 11.86
CA TYR A 85 14.40 0.15 13.04
C TYR A 85 15.21 -1.08 13.46
N THR A 86 16.42 -1.22 12.89
CA THR A 86 17.49 -2.02 13.52
C THR A 86 18.05 -1.27 14.72
#